data_AF-V4T0P7-F1
#
_entry.id   AF-V4T0P7-F1
#
_cell.length_a   1.000
_cell.length_b   1.000
_cell.length_c   1.000
_cell.angle_alpha   90.00
_cell.angle_beta   90.00
_cell.angle_gamma   90.00
#
_symmetry.space_group_name_H-M   'P 1'
#
loop_
_entity.id
_entity.type
_entity.pdbx_description
1 polymer ?
#
loop_
_entity_poly.entity_id
_entity_poly.type
_entity_poly.pdbx_seq_one_letter_code
_entity_poly.pdbx_strand_id
1 'polypeptide(L)'
;MAILRTVATLATATTTTAVAAFAFPSSSSSFSSKSHQPKSQNLSFFSSQSLSLLYSNKSPLVKNFSNPPSALPMDASTSDHKNTSQGDQGLPELLTEYMVDMKCEGCVDAVKQKLQTVTGVKNVEVDLSNQVVRILGSSPLKTMTEALEQTGRKARLVGQGVPEDFLVSAAVAEFKGPDVFGVVRLAQVNMELARIEANFSGLSPGKHGWSINEFGDLTKGAVSTGRVYNPKIEGSVKEPLGDLGTLVADEKGEAFFSGVKEVLRVADLIGRSIVVYGTEDKSDSGVTAAVIARSAGVGENYKKICACDGTIIWESSSNDFVASKV
;
A
#
# COMPACT_ATOMS: atom_id res chain seq x y z
N MET A 1 -39.31 32.23 -34.62
CA MET A 1 -39.66 33.34 -35.52
C MET A 1 -39.15 34.63 -34.89
N ALA A 2 -38.18 35.29 -35.54
CA ALA A 2 -37.72 36.67 -35.30
C ALA A 2 -37.13 36.95 -33.88
N ILE A 3 -36.20 37.87 -33.60
CA ILE A 3 -35.79 39.15 -34.18
C ILE A 3 -34.29 39.38 -33.88
N LEU A 4 -33.60 40.04 -34.82
CA LEU A 4 -32.20 40.49 -34.79
C LEU A 4 -32.03 41.82 -34.01
N ARG A 5 -30.78 42.16 -33.66
CA ARG A 5 -30.20 43.43 -33.11
C ARG A 5 -29.90 43.34 -31.60
N THR A 6 -28.72 43.72 -31.09
CA THR A 6 -27.92 44.93 -31.35
C THR A 6 -26.47 44.72 -30.87
N VAL A 7 -25.49 45.32 -31.55
CA VAL A 7 -24.08 45.43 -31.11
C VAL A 7 -23.93 46.72 -30.32
N ALA A 8 -23.33 46.64 -29.13
CA ALA A 8 -22.91 47.79 -28.33
C ALA A 8 -21.42 47.66 -28.01
N THR A 9 -20.62 48.57 -28.55
CA THR A 9 -19.21 48.79 -28.22
C THR A 9 -19.11 49.78 -27.07
N LEU A 10 -18.49 49.37 -25.95
CA LEU A 10 -18.12 50.25 -24.85
C LEU A 10 -16.60 50.18 -24.68
N ALA A 11 -15.95 51.30 -24.97
CA ALA A 11 -14.55 51.56 -24.63
C ALA A 11 -14.47 51.91 -23.14
N THR A 12 -13.58 51.25 -22.40
CA THR A 12 -13.23 51.63 -21.03
C THR A 12 -11.73 51.92 -20.94
N ALA A 13 -11.45 53.08 -20.36
CA ALA A 13 -10.16 53.73 -20.26
C ALA A 13 -9.25 53.05 -19.25
N THR A 14 -7.96 52.99 -19.59
CA THR A 14 -6.85 52.59 -18.74
C THR A 14 -6.56 53.68 -17.70
N THR A 15 -6.57 53.31 -16.42
CA THR A 15 -6.05 54.14 -15.33
C THR A 15 -4.78 53.48 -14.80
N THR A 16 -3.64 54.13 -15.06
CA THR A 16 -2.33 53.79 -14.51
C THR A 16 -2.17 54.51 -13.18
N THR A 17 -2.14 53.76 -12.08
CA THR A 17 -1.75 54.28 -10.76
C THR A 17 -0.29 53.96 -10.49
N ALA A 18 0.52 55.02 -10.43
CA ALA A 18 1.90 54.98 -9.95
C ALA A 18 1.92 54.78 -8.44
N VAL A 19 2.68 53.80 -7.95
CA VAL A 19 2.92 53.58 -6.52
C VAL A 19 4.26 54.21 -6.16
N ALA A 20 4.20 55.18 -5.26
CA ALA A 20 5.34 55.93 -4.73
C ALA A 20 6.24 55.05 -3.85
N ALA A 21 7.55 55.18 -4.07
CA ALA A 21 8.58 54.63 -3.20
C ALA A 21 8.69 55.49 -1.93
N PHE A 22 8.53 54.85 -0.77
CA PHE A 22 8.95 55.39 0.52
C PHE A 22 9.90 54.39 1.18
N ALA A 23 11.17 54.79 1.28
CA ALA A 23 12.19 54.12 2.06
C ALA A 23 12.06 54.57 3.53
N PHE A 24 12.03 53.61 4.45
CA PHE A 24 12.26 53.80 5.88
C PHE A 24 13.22 52.71 6.41
N PRO A 25 13.93 52.99 7.52
CA PRO A 25 15.33 52.61 7.67
C PRO A 25 15.56 51.27 8.38
N SER A 26 16.71 50.68 8.06
CA SER A 26 17.34 49.56 8.75
C SER A 26 17.55 49.87 10.23
N SER A 27 16.94 49.07 11.10
CA SER A 27 17.24 49.00 12.53
C SER A 27 17.54 47.56 12.89
N SER A 28 18.82 47.31 13.13
CA SER A 28 19.40 46.09 13.68
C SER A 28 18.91 45.84 15.11
N SER A 29 18.31 44.68 15.36
CA SER A 29 18.14 44.14 16.72
C SER A 29 18.59 42.68 16.75
N SER A 30 19.80 42.48 17.28
CA SER A 30 20.37 41.21 17.64
C SER A 30 19.53 40.54 18.72
N PHE A 31 19.02 39.34 18.46
CA PHE A 31 18.50 38.45 19.51
C PHE A 31 19.35 37.18 19.58
N SER A 32 20.00 37.06 20.74
CA SER A 32 20.90 35.99 21.16
C SER A 32 20.12 34.72 21.45
N SER A 33 20.28 33.68 20.63
CA SER A 33 19.82 32.32 20.94
C SER A 33 20.92 31.57 21.70
N LYS A 34 20.69 31.37 23.00
CA LYS A 34 21.51 30.50 23.86
C LYS A 34 21.33 29.05 23.40
N SER A 35 22.42 28.43 22.95
CA SER A 35 22.52 26.99 22.73
C SER A 35 22.68 26.26 24.06
N HIS A 36 21.73 25.38 24.40
CA HIS A 36 21.94 24.38 25.45
C HIS A 36 22.43 23.06 24.83
N GLN A 37 23.73 22.81 24.98
CA GLN A 37 24.30 21.46 24.92
C GLN A 37 23.92 20.68 26.19
N PRO A 38 23.65 19.37 26.10
CA PRO A 38 23.95 18.46 27.18
C PRO A 38 25.33 17.84 27.01
N LYS A 39 26.00 17.71 28.15
CA LYS A 39 27.38 17.28 28.35
C LYS A 39 27.59 15.80 28.03
N SER A 40 28.78 15.53 27.51
CA SER A 40 29.47 14.25 27.48
C SER A 40 29.61 13.63 28.88
N GLN A 41 29.42 12.33 28.98
CA GLN A 41 30.10 11.51 29.97
C GLN A 41 30.97 10.48 29.25
N ASN A 42 32.27 10.54 29.58
CA ASN A 42 33.29 9.56 29.25
C ASN A 42 32.95 8.21 29.87
N LEU A 43 33.11 7.13 29.12
CA LEU A 43 33.71 5.89 29.62
C LEU A 43 34.60 5.30 28.52
N SER A 44 35.88 5.23 28.87
CA SER A 44 37.00 4.72 28.09
C SER A 44 37.10 3.19 28.13
N PHE A 45 37.53 2.62 26.99
CA PHE A 45 38.45 1.49 26.84
C PHE A 45 38.09 0.11 27.43
N PHE A 46 38.01 -0.91 26.56
CA PHE A 46 38.91 -2.08 26.46
C PHE A 46 38.43 -2.94 25.27
N SER A 47 39.09 -2.85 24.11
CA SER A 47 40.05 -3.83 23.57
C SER A 47 39.54 -5.28 23.48
N SER A 48 39.38 -5.70 22.23
CA SER A 48 39.48 -7.02 21.63
C SER A 48 40.21 -8.11 22.43
N GLN A 49 39.65 -9.33 22.44
CA GLN A 49 40.37 -10.55 22.06
C GLN A 49 39.43 -11.77 21.91
N SER A 50 39.62 -12.47 20.80
CA SER A 50 39.21 -13.83 20.46
C SER A 50 39.87 -14.89 21.36
N LEU A 51 39.19 -16.02 21.64
CA LEU A 51 39.62 -17.40 21.29
C LEU A 51 38.77 -18.49 22.02
N SER A 52 38.27 -19.44 21.21
CA SER A 52 38.26 -20.91 21.36
C SER A 52 37.74 -21.65 22.62
N LEU A 53 36.78 -22.55 22.35
CA LEU A 53 36.72 -24.02 22.65
C LEU A 53 36.99 -24.56 24.07
N LEU A 54 36.07 -25.43 24.52
CA LEU A 54 36.22 -26.74 25.22
C LEU A 54 34.79 -27.24 25.54
N TYR A 55 34.19 -28.28 24.95
CA TYR A 55 34.46 -29.74 24.93
C TYR A 55 34.36 -30.46 26.29
N SER A 56 33.26 -31.21 26.47
CA SER A 56 33.07 -32.40 27.34
C SER A 56 31.62 -32.90 27.10
N ASN A 57 31.24 -34.17 26.89
CA ASN A 57 31.80 -35.48 27.19
C ASN A 57 31.28 -36.56 26.21
N LYS A 58 32.20 -37.40 25.68
CA LYS A 58 32.25 -38.89 25.70
C LYS A 58 30.92 -39.68 25.76
N SER A 59 30.49 -40.48 24.75
CA SER A 59 30.95 -41.85 24.30
C SER A 59 29.78 -42.87 24.49
N PRO A 60 29.72 -44.10 23.90
CA PRO A 60 30.56 -44.73 22.88
C PRO A 60 29.83 -45.46 21.71
N LEU A 61 30.63 -45.64 20.65
CA LEU A 61 30.77 -46.72 19.66
C LEU A 61 30.03 -48.07 19.81
N VAL A 62 29.36 -48.54 18.74
CA VAL A 62 29.43 -49.93 18.22
C VAL A 62 29.32 -49.91 16.68
N LYS A 63 30.24 -50.61 15.99
CA LYS A 63 30.26 -50.88 14.55
C LYS A 63 29.51 -52.18 14.24
N ASN A 64 28.82 -52.26 13.10
CA ASN A 64 28.83 -53.50 12.30
C ASN A 64 28.51 -53.24 10.81
N PHE A 65 29.22 -53.99 9.98
CA PHE A 65 29.20 -54.03 8.51
C PHE A 65 27.93 -54.70 7.95
N SER A 66 27.52 -54.35 6.70
CA SER A 66 27.17 -55.26 5.57
C SER A 66 26.39 -54.53 4.44
N ASN A 67 26.83 -54.67 3.18
CA ASN A 67 26.10 -54.31 1.93
C ASN A 67 25.14 -55.45 1.49
N PRO A 68 24.44 -55.35 0.33
CA PRO A 68 23.09 -54.80 0.09
C PRO A 68 22.08 -55.92 -0.31
N PRO A 69 20.86 -55.57 -0.76
CA PRO A 69 20.38 -56.22 -1.98
C PRO A 69 19.72 -55.27 -2.99
N SER A 70 19.89 -55.62 -4.26
CA SER A 70 19.31 -54.97 -5.43
C SER A 70 17.89 -55.44 -5.74
N ALA A 71 17.12 -54.49 -6.30
CA ALA A 71 16.06 -54.61 -7.32
C ALA A 71 14.70 -55.25 -6.93
N LEU A 72 13.61 -54.48 -7.10
CA LEU A 72 12.73 -54.51 -8.29
C LEU A 72 11.69 -53.35 -8.23
N PRO A 73 11.03 -53.01 -9.35
CA PRO A 73 10.63 -51.65 -9.73
C PRO A 73 9.14 -51.36 -9.44
N MET A 74 8.78 -50.11 -9.12
CA MET A 74 7.41 -49.61 -9.31
C MET A 74 7.40 -48.11 -9.61
N ASP A 75 6.95 -47.84 -10.84
CA ASP A 75 6.15 -46.73 -11.35
C ASP A 75 6.44 -45.28 -10.94
N ALA A 76 6.77 -44.53 -12.00
CA ALA A 76 6.66 -43.09 -12.07
C ALA A 76 5.24 -42.65 -11.69
N SER A 77 5.12 -42.03 -10.52
CA SER A 77 4.02 -41.11 -10.23
C SER A 77 4.53 -39.71 -10.56
N THR A 78 4.03 -39.16 -11.66
CA THR A 78 3.97 -37.73 -11.92
C THR A 78 3.45 -37.04 -10.66
N SER A 79 4.34 -36.35 -9.96
CA SER A 79 3.92 -35.45 -8.88
C SER A 79 3.39 -34.19 -9.55
N ASP A 80 2.08 -34.22 -9.81
CA ASP A 80 1.30 -33.02 -9.96
C ASP A 80 1.62 -32.11 -8.77
N HIS A 81 2.22 -30.96 -9.06
CA HIS A 81 2.37 -29.88 -8.12
C HIS A 81 0.97 -29.44 -7.69
N LYS A 82 0.52 -30.04 -6.58
CA LYS A 82 -0.69 -29.67 -5.89
C LYS A 82 -0.54 -28.23 -5.44
N ASN A 83 -1.19 -27.36 -6.21
CA ASN A 83 -1.53 -25.97 -5.90
C ASN A 83 -1.61 -25.75 -4.39
N THR A 84 -0.77 -24.84 -3.90
CA THR A 84 -1.08 -24.09 -2.68
C THR A 84 -2.19 -23.11 -3.03
N SER A 85 -3.41 -23.63 -3.17
CA SER A 85 -4.60 -22.83 -2.91
C SER A 85 -4.46 -22.34 -1.47
N GLN A 86 -4.23 -21.03 -1.34
CA GLN A 86 -4.18 -20.31 -0.08
C GLN A 86 -5.27 -20.84 0.86
N GLY A 87 -4.83 -21.23 2.05
CA GLY A 87 -5.71 -21.74 3.09
C GLY A 87 -6.79 -20.71 3.43
N ASP A 88 -7.96 -21.25 3.73
CA ASP A 88 -9.12 -20.62 4.36
C ASP A 88 -8.78 -20.12 5.80
N GLN A 89 -7.75 -19.27 5.89
CA GLN A 89 -7.43 -18.47 7.07
C GLN A 89 -7.89 -17.05 6.72
N GLY A 90 -8.96 -16.58 7.36
CA GLY A 90 -9.46 -15.23 7.15
C GLY A 90 -8.35 -14.18 7.31
N LEU A 91 -8.50 -13.03 6.65
CA LEU A 91 -7.51 -11.96 6.77
C LEU A 91 -7.34 -11.56 8.25
N PRO A 92 -6.14 -11.17 8.67
CA PRO A 92 -5.93 -10.68 10.03
C PRO A 92 -6.75 -9.41 10.28
N GLU A 93 -7.13 -9.23 11.55
CA GLU A 93 -7.79 -8.00 11.99
C GLU A 93 -6.89 -6.79 11.75
N LEU A 94 -7.46 -5.74 11.20
CA LEU A 94 -6.79 -4.49 10.91
C LEU A 94 -7.73 -3.32 11.15
N LEU A 95 -7.21 -2.23 11.70
CA LEU A 95 -7.96 -0.98 11.79
C LEU A 95 -7.93 -0.27 10.44
N THR A 96 -9.11 0.11 9.96
CA THR A 96 -9.32 0.76 8.66
C THR A 96 -10.16 2.02 8.88
N GLU A 97 -9.74 3.14 8.31
CA GLU A 97 -10.38 4.44 8.50
C GLU A 97 -10.90 4.99 7.17
N TYR A 98 -12.19 5.33 7.14
CA TYR A 98 -12.88 5.95 6.02
C TYR A 98 -13.37 7.34 6.39
N MET A 99 -13.32 8.27 5.42
CA MET A 99 -14.15 9.46 5.43
C MET A 99 -15.48 9.13 4.77
N VAL A 100 -16.59 9.47 5.42
CA VAL A 100 -17.94 9.13 4.95
C VAL A 100 -18.84 10.35 5.10
N ASP A 101 -19.54 10.74 4.03
CA ASP A 101 -20.45 11.89 4.07
C ASP A 101 -21.65 11.63 5.00
N MET A 102 -21.58 12.17 6.22
CA MET A 102 -22.58 12.04 7.28
C MET A 102 -22.89 13.42 7.85
N LYS A 103 -24.18 13.72 8.04
CA LYS A 103 -24.65 15.07 8.46
C LYS A 103 -25.56 15.06 9.70
N CYS A 104 -25.93 13.88 10.20
CA CYS A 104 -26.79 13.73 11.37
C CYS A 104 -26.58 12.38 12.06
N GLU A 105 -27.10 12.23 13.27
CA GLU A 105 -27.04 10.98 14.04
C GLU A 105 -27.74 9.80 13.33
N GLY A 106 -28.84 10.05 12.61
CA GLY A 106 -29.47 9.01 11.80
C GLY A 106 -28.56 8.47 10.69
N CYS A 107 -27.60 9.28 10.20
CA CYS A 107 -26.58 8.79 9.27
C CYS A 107 -25.59 7.83 9.96
N VAL A 108 -25.22 8.16 11.20
CA VAL A 108 -24.32 7.35 12.03
C VAL A 108 -24.93 5.99 12.29
N ASP A 109 -26.20 5.95 12.70
CA ASP A 109 -26.91 4.70 12.99
C ASP A 109 -27.03 3.82 11.75
N ALA A 110 -27.40 4.40 10.60
CA ALA A 110 -27.49 3.66 9.35
C ALA A 110 -26.15 3.03 8.93
N VAL A 111 -25.05 3.77 9.08
CA VAL A 111 -23.69 3.28 8.78
C VAL A 111 -23.29 2.16 9.74
N LYS A 112 -23.47 2.36 11.05
CA LYS A 112 -23.13 1.34 12.07
C LYS A 112 -23.92 0.06 11.85
N GLN A 113 -25.24 0.16 11.71
CA GLN A 113 -26.11 -1.00 11.49
C GLN A 113 -25.70 -1.76 10.22
N LYS A 114 -25.43 -1.05 9.12
CA LYS A 114 -25.00 -1.70 7.88
C LYS A 114 -23.66 -2.42 8.04
N LEU A 115 -22.65 -1.77 8.61
CA LEU A 115 -21.32 -2.36 8.80
C LEU A 115 -21.31 -3.53 9.78
N GLN A 116 -22.14 -3.51 10.82
CA GLN A 116 -22.26 -4.63 11.76
C GLN A 116 -22.83 -5.90 11.13
N THR A 117 -23.53 -5.81 9.99
CA THR A 117 -23.97 -6.99 9.23
C THR A 117 -22.88 -7.60 8.36
N VAL A 118 -21.75 -6.92 8.19
CA VAL A 118 -20.65 -7.38 7.33
C VAL A 118 -19.82 -8.43 8.08
N THR A 119 -19.72 -9.63 7.51
CA THR A 119 -18.90 -10.71 8.07
C THR A 119 -17.43 -10.29 8.19
N GLY A 120 -16.84 -10.47 9.37
CA GLY A 120 -15.46 -10.10 9.68
C GLY A 120 -15.30 -8.72 10.31
N VAL A 121 -16.36 -7.90 10.39
CA VAL A 121 -16.35 -6.65 11.16
C VAL A 121 -16.52 -6.97 12.64
N LYS A 122 -15.62 -6.44 13.48
CA LYS A 122 -15.60 -6.67 14.94
C LYS A 122 -16.02 -5.43 15.72
N ASN A 123 -15.53 -4.26 15.33
CA ASN A 123 -15.90 -2.99 15.95
C ASN A 123 -16.04 -1.89 14.89
N VAL A 124 -16.98 -0.97 15.13
CA VAL A 124 -17.23 0.19 14.28
C VAL A 124 -17.34 1.43 15.17
N GLU A 125 -16.40 2.34 15.00
CA GLU A 125 -16.41 3.66 15.65
C GLU A 125 -16.74 4.71 14.61
N VAL A 126 -17.59 5.66 14.99
CA VAL A 126 -18.02 6.73 14.10
C VAL A 126 -17.82 8.06 14.82
N ASP A 127 -17.09 8.95 14.17
CA ASP A 127 -16.90 10.32 14.56
C ASP A 127 -17.65 11.22 13.57
N LEU A 128 -18.86 11.62 13.94
CA LEU A 128 -19.70 12.48 13.10
C LEU A 128 -19.07 13.87 12.88
N SER A 129 -18.34 14.40 13.87
CA SER A 129 -17.73 15.73 13.79
C SER A 129 -16.65 15.81 12.71
N ASN A 130 -15.85 14.74 12.62
CA ASN A 130 -14.81 14.60 11.60
C ASN A 130 -15.28 13.87 10.35
N GLN A 131 -16.51 13.34 10.35
CA GLN A 131 -17.08 12.52 9.27
C GLN A 131 -16.23 11.28 8.98
N VAL A 132 -15.77 10.63 10.06
CA VAL A 132 -14.85 9.50 10.02
C VAL A 132 -15.52 8.25 10.55
N VAL A 133 -15.26 7.12 9.90
CA VAL A 133 -15.68 5.78 10.32
C VAL A 133 -14.43 4.91 10.43
N ARG A 134 -14.18 4.38 11.63
CA ARG A 134 -13.11 3.41 11.88
C ARG A 134 -13.70 2.03 12.05
N ILE A 135 -13.12 1.06 11.35
CA ILE A 135 -13.59 -0.31 11.31
C ILE A 135 -12.42 -1.19 11.73
N LEU A 136 -12.60 -1.95 12.81
CA LEU A 136 -11.70 -3.02 13.19
C LEU A 136 -12.30 -4.34 12.68
N GLY A 137 -11.55 -5.07 11.87
CA GLY A 137 -12.02 -6.36 11.37
C GLY A 137 -11.10 -7.01 10.34
N SER A 138 -11.55 -8.18 9.87
CA SER A 138 -10.89 -9.01 8.86
C SER A 138 -11.56 -8.92 7.48
N SER A 139 -12.63 -8.14 7.32
CA SER A 139 -13.32 -8.02 6.04
C SER A 139 -12.43 -7.35 4.98
N PRO A 140 -12.49 -7.78 3.71
CA PRO A 140 -11.83 -7.10 2.60
C PRO A 140 -12.27 -5.63 2.45
N LEU A 141 -11.36 -4.76 2.00
CA LEU A 141 -11.62 -3.35 1.73
C LEU A 141 -12.77 -3.15 0.75
N LYS A 142 -12.83 -3.98 -0.30
CA LYS A 142 -13.90 -3.94 -1.30
C LYS A 142 -15.27 -4.13 -0.64
N THR A 143 -15.41 -5.16 0.19
CA THR A 143 -16.65 -5.46 0.91
C THR A 143 -17.05 -4.33 1.86
N MET A 144 -16.11 -3.77 2.61
CA MET A 144 -16.39 -2.64 3.51
C MET A 144 -16.79 -1.37 2.75
N THR A 145 -16.11 -1.09 1.63
CA THR A 145 -16.40 0.08 0.77
C THR A 145 -17.79 -0.05 0.15
N GLU A 146 -18.11 -1.20 -0.43
CA GLU A 146 -19.44 -1.47 -1.00
C GLU A 146 -20.54 -1.38 0.07
N ALA A 147 -20.29 -1.88 1.29
CA ALA A 147 -21.25 -1.78 2.38
C ALA A 147 -21.51 -0.33 2.80
N LEU A 148 -20.48 0.52 2.83
CA LEU A 148 -20.62 1.95 3.09
C LEU A 148 -21.40 2.65 1.96
N GLU A 149 -21.07 2.37 0.70
CA GLU A 149 -21.74 2.96 -0.46
C GLU A 149 -23.22 2.56 -0.55
N GLN A 150 -23.56 1.33 -0.15
CA GLN A 150 -24.95 0.85 -0.04
C GLN A 150 -25.80 1.64 0.96
N THR A 151 -25.20 2.44 1.84
CA THR A 151 -25.94 3.38 2.71
C THR A 151 -26.34 4.67 1.97
N GLY A 152 -26.02 4.80 0.68
CA GLY A 152 -26.24 6.00 -0.12
C GLY A 152 -25.22 7.10 0.17
N ARG A 153 -24.04 6.74 0.71
CA ARG A 153 -23.01 7.68 1.15
C ARG A 153 -21.75 7.52 0.35
N LYS A 154 -21.13 8.64 0.00
CA LYS A 154 -19.76 8.62 -0.53
C LYS A 154 -18.82 8.25 0.62
N ALA A 155 -17.97 7.26 0.38
CA ALA A 155 -16.98 6.79 1.32
C ALA A 155 -15.60 6.75 0.66
N ARG A 156 -14.58 7.20 1.38
CA ARG A 156 -13.20 7.20 0.90
C ARG A 156 -12.29 6.62 1.96
N LEU A 157 -11.54 5.59 1.59
CA LEU A 157 -10.47 5.08 2.46
C LEU A 157 -9.39 6.15 2.65
N VAL A 158 -9.06 6.46 3.90
CA VAL A 158 -8.06 7.46 4.27
C VAL A 158 -6.94 6.96 5.15
N GLY A 159 -7.12 5.82 5.84
CA GLY A 159 -6.09 5.26 6.70
C GLY A 159 -6.20 3.74 6.90
N GLN A 160 -5.07 3.07 7.06
CA GLN A 160 -5.02 1.64 7.43
C GLN A 160 -3.86 1.34 8.38
N GLY A 161 -4.05 0.32 9.22
CA GLY A 161 -2.99 -0.22 10.08
C GLY A 161 -3.11 0.19 11.53
N VAL A 162 -2.08 -0.14 12.30
CA VAL A 162 -2.00 0.11 13.75
C VAL A 162 -1.00 1.25 13.99
N PRO A 163 -1.45 2.51 14.00
CA PRO A 163 -0.55 3.67 14.06
C PRO A 163 0.23 3.75 15.38
N GLU A 164 -0.29 3.13 16.45
CA GLU A 164 0.39 3.07 17.75
C GLU A 164 1.67 2.23 17.71
N ASP A 165 1.71 1.22 16.82
CA ASP A 165 2.80 0.24 16.75
C ASP A 165 3.79 0.54 15.63
N PHE A 166 3.37 1.23 14.56
CA PHE A 166 4.16 1.40 13.35
C PHE A 166 4.13 2.83 12.82
N LEU A 167 5.33 3.42 12.64
CA LEU A 167 5.51 4.72 11.97
C LEU A 167 5.15 4.70 10.47
N VAL A 168 5.16 3.52 9.85
CA VAL A 168 4.74 3.31 8.46
C VAL A 168 3.82 2.11 8.45
N SER A 169 2.53 2.36 8.70
CA SER A 169 1.53 1.31 8.79
C SER A 169 0.92 0.95 7.44
N ALA A 170 1.02 1.82 6.43
CA ALA A 170 0.37 1.61 5.14
C ALA A 170 1.18 2.12 3.94
N ALA A 171 0.97 1.47 2.80
CA ALA A 171 1.49 1.86 1.50
C ALA A 171 0.49 1.59 0.39
N VAL A 172 0.66 2.27 -0.74
CA VAL A 172 -0.19 2.13 -1.92
C VAL A 172 0.65 2.20 -3.19
N ALA A 173 0.34 1.35 -4.17
CA ALA A 173 0.82 1.48 -5.54
C ALA A 173 -0.38 1.66 -6.47
N GLU A 174 -0.34 2.68 -7.31
CA GLU A 174 -1.44 3.06 -8.19
C GLU A 174 -1.01 2.97 -9.66
N PHE A 175 -1.73 2.17 -10.43
CA PHE A 175 -1.57 1.97 -11.86
C PHE A 175 -2.58 2.86 -12.58
N LYS A 176 -2.09 3.79 -13.40
CA LYS A 176 -2.89 4.87 -14.02
C LYS A 176 -3.10 4.70 -15.53
N GLY A 177 -2.87 3.52 -16.08
CA GLY A 177 -2.99 3.26 -17.51
C GLY A 177 -1.71 3.52 -18.32
N PRO A 178 -1.82 3.58 -19.67
CA PRO A 178 -3.07 3.78 -20.42
C PRO A 178 -4.00 2.56 -20.47
N ASP A 179 -3.46 1.34 -20.42
CA ASP A 179 -4.25 0.12 -20.63
C ASP A 179 -4.71 -0.52 -19.31
N VAL A 180 -3.79 -0.63 -18.34
CA VAL A 180 -4.05 -1.26 -17.04
C VAL A 180 -4.21 -0.21 -15.96
N PHE A 181 -5.36 -0.22 -15.31
CA PHE A 181 -5.64 0.59 -14.12
C PHE A 181 -5.70 -0.31 -12.90
N GLY A 182 -5.33 0.20 -11.74
CA GLY A 182 -5.39 -0.60 -10.54
C GLY A 182 -4.81 0.07 -9.31
N VAL A 183 -5.14 -0.48 -8.15
CA VAL A 183 -4.66 -0.02 -6.86
C VAL A 183 -4.27 -1.24 -6.04
N VAL A 184 -3.03 -1.26 -5.57
CA VAL A 184 -2.55 -2.23 -4.59
C VAL A 184 -2.30 -1.52 -3.28
N ARG A 185 -2.88 -2.03 -2.20
CA ARG A 185 -2.75 -1.52 -0.83
C ARG A 185 -2.01 -2.53 0.01
N LEU A 186 -1.04 -2.04 0.76
CA LEU A 186 -0.28 -2.83 1.71
C LEU A 186 -0.47 -2.21 3.08
N ALA A 187 -0.79 -3.03 4.07
CA ALA A 187 -0.93 -2.59 5.46
C ALA A 187 -0.15 -3.52 6.39
N GLN A 188 0.64 -2.93 7.26
CA GLN A 188 1.38 -3.66 8.27
C GLN A 188 0.41 -4.12 9.36
N VAL A 189 0.40 -5.43 9.61
CA VAL A 189 -0.41 -6.04 10.68
C VAL A 189 0.46 -6.20 11.93
N ASN A 190 1.64 -6.77 11.76
CA ASN A 190 2.68 -6.88 12.78
C ASN A 190 4.06 -6.93 12.10
N MET A 191 5.16 -7.08 12.86
CA MET A 191 6.53 -7.07 12.31
C MET A 191 6.83 -8.16 11.26
N GLU A 192 6.04 -9.22 11.20
CA GLU A 192 6.24 -10.40 10.35
C GLU A 192 5.10 -10.62 9.36
N LEU A 193 4.09 -9.74 9.32
CA LEU A 193 2.91 -9.95 8.50
C LEU A 193 2.41 -8.63 7.90
N ALA A 194 2.28 -8.61 6.58
CA ALA A 194 1.60 -7.55 5.86
C ALA A 194 0.36 -8.10 5.16
N ARG A 195 -0.73 -7.34 5.22
CA ARG A 195 -1.94 -7.56 4.43
C ARG A 195 -1.79 -6.86 3.09
N ILE A 196 -2.17 -7.55 2.01
CA ILE A 196 -2.10 -7.04 0.64
C ILE A 196 -3.47 -7.17 0.00
N GLU A 197 -3.98 -6.08 -0.53
CA GLU A 197 -5.23 -6.04 -1.27
C GLU A 197 -5.04 -5.32 -2.59
N ALA A 198 -5.46 -5.94 -3.69
CA ALA A 198 -5.31 -5.41 -5.02
C ALA A 198 -6.62 -5.48 -5.81
N ASN A 199 -6.82 -4.46 -6.63
CA ASN A 199 -7.89 -4.39 -7.62
C ASN A 199 -7.29 -3.85 -8.92
N PHE A 200 -7.47 -4.58 -10.02
CA PHE A 200 -7.02 -4.20 -11.35
C PHE A 200 -8.17 -4.26 -12.35
N SER A 201 -8.09 -3.41 -13.36
CA SER A 201 -8.93 -3.42 -14.55
C SER A 201 -8.10 -3.18 -15.81
N GLY A 202 -8.58 -3.69 -16.94
CA GLY A 202 -7.89 -3.55 -18.23
C GLY A 202 -6.77 -4.57 -18.46
N LEU A 203 -6.70 -5.63 -17.65
CA LEU A 203 -5.81 -6.77 -17.92
C LEU A 203 -6.38 -7.64 -19.05
N SER A 204 -5.52 -8.38 -19.75
CA SER A 204 -6.00 -9.43 -20.65
C SER A 204 -6.64 -10.56 -19.81
N PRO A 205 -7.72 -11.21 -20.29
CA PRO A 205 -8.27 -12.36 -19.57
C PRO A 205 -7.24 -13.48 -19.39
N GLY A 206 -7.17 -14.05 -18.19
CA GLY A 206 -6.26 -15.16 -17.89
C GLY A 206 -5.35 -14.93 -16.68
N LYS A 207 -4.24 -15.67 -16.65
CA LYS A 207 -3.30 -15.68 -15.53
C LYS A 207 -2.15 -14.70 -15.76
N HIS A 208 -1.90 -13.88 -14.74
CA HIS A 208 -0.84 -12.87 -14.72
C HIS A 208 0.07 -13.10 -13.52
N GLY A 209 1.38 -13.17 -13.74
CA GLY A 209 2.34 -13.07 -12.64
C GLY A 209 2.37 -11.65 -12.09
N TRP A 210 2.71 -11.50 -10.81
CA TRP A 210 2.97 -10.19 -10.22
C TRP A 210 3.97 -10.28 -9.08
N SER A 211 4.73 -9.21 -8.88
CA SER A 211 5.79 -9.17 -7.87
C SER A 211 6.09 -7.75 -7.40
N ILE A 212 6.79 -7.66 -6.28
CA ILE A 212 7.50 -6.47 -5.84
C ILE A 212 8.93 -6.57 -6.38
N ASN A 213 9.40 -5.54 -7.08
CA ASN A 213 10.74 -5.47 -7.64
C ASN A 213 11.64 -4.52 -6.85
N GLU A 214 12.94 -4.61 -7.07
CA GLU A 214 13.95 -3.93 -6.26
C GLU A 214 13.84 -2.40 -6.29
N PHE A 215 13.57 -1.82 -7.46
CA PHE A 215 13.62 -0.37 -7.68
C PHE A 215 12.26 0.19 -8.11
N GLY A 216 11.90 1.36 -7.58
CA GLY A 216 10.80 2.19 -8.09
C GLY A 216 11.18 3.05 -9.29
N ASP A 217 12.06 2.57 -10.17
CA ASP A 217 12.44 3.29 -11.39
C ASP A 217 11.51 2.91 -12.54
N LEU A 218 10.65 3.86 -12.93
CA LEU A 218 9.69 3.72 -14.03
C LEU A 218 10.14 4.42 -15.32
N THR A 219 11.40 4.86 -15.43
CA THR A 219 11.92 5.57 -16.62
C THR A 219 11.81 4.74 -17.92
N LYS A 220 11.82 3.40 -17.80
CA LYS A 220 11.58 2.45 -18.90
C LYS A 220 10.43 1.49 -18.56
N GLY A 221 9.44 1.96 -17.82
CA GLY A 221 8.33 1.13 -17.34
C GLY A 221 8.82 0.00 -16.43
N ALA A 222 8.25 -1.19 -16.57
CA ALA A 222 8.61 -2.34 -15.75
C ALA A 222 10.07 -2.80 -15.94
N VAL A 223 10.68 -2.55 -17.11
CA VAL A 223 12.06 -2.96 -17.45
C VAL A 223 13.10 -2.37 -16.50
N SER A 224 12.91 -1.13 -16.04
CA SER A 224 13.86 -0.42 -15.16
C SER A 224 13.70 -0.75 -13.68
N THR A 225 12.72 -1.58 -13.30
CA THR A 225 12.43 -1.88 -11.88
C THR A 225 13.39 -2.86 -11.23
N GLY A 226 14.32 -3.43 -11.99
CA GLY A 226 15.29 -4.41 -11.49
C GLY A 226 14.68 -5.81 -11.32
N ARG A 227 15.28 -6.61 -10.44
CA ARG A 227 14.85 -7.99 -10.18
C ARG A 227 13.72 -8.03 -9.16
N VAL A 228 13.07 -9.19 -9.04
CA VAL A 228 12.14 -9.45 -7.93
C VAL A 228 12.85 -9.24 -6.60
N TYR A 229 12.21 -8.47 -5.72
CA TYR A 229 12.75 -8.11 -4.42
C TYR A 229 13.00 -9.37 -3.59
N ASN A 230 14.25 -9.57 -3.20
CA ASN A 230 14.63 -10.67 -2.34
C ASN A 230 15.77 -10.24 -1.42
N PRO A 231 15.46 -9.62 -0.26
CA PRO A 231 16.49 -9.31 0.71
C PRO A 231 17.14 -10.63 1.14
N LYS A 232 18.48 -10.66 1.28
CA LYS A 232 19.21 -11.85 1.70
C LYS A 232 18.88 -12.17 3.15
N ILE A 233 17.76 -12.86 3.38
CA ILE A 233 17.39 -13.40 4.68
C ILE A 233 18.05 -14.79 4.77
N GLU A 234 18.93 -14.98 5.76
CA GLU A 234 19.51 -16.29 6.05
C GLU A 234 18.39 -17.22 6.54
N GLY A 235 18.01 -18.21 5.72
CA GLY A 235 16.94 -19.16 6.05
C GLY A 235 15.93 -19.38 4.93
N SER A 236 16.39 -19.97 3.83
CA SER A 236 15.62 -20.90 2.99
C SER A 236 14.14 -20.57 2.67
N VAL A 237 13.85 -19.46 2.02
CA VAL A 237 12.64 -19.38 1.18
C VAL A 237 13.05 -19.71 -0.25
N LYS A 238 12.48 -20.77 -0.84
CA LYS A 238 12.74 -21.19 -2.23
C LYS A 238 12.34 -20.10 -3.23
N GLU A 239 11.37 -19.27 -2.86
CA GLU A 239 10.81 -18.21 -3.70
C GLU A 239 11.25 -16.83 -3.19
N PRO A 240 11.48 -15.86 -4.10
CA PRO A 240 11.77 -14.47 -3.72
C PRO A 240 10.69 -13.89 -2.80
N LEU A 241 11.08 -13.10 -1.79
CA LEU A 241 10.13 -12.47 -0.87
C LEU A 241 9.11 -11.57 -1.59
N GLY A 242 9.53 -10.88 -2.65
CA GLY A 242 8.71 -10.04 -3.49
C GLY A 242 7.80 -10.80 -4.45
N ASP A 243 7.89 -12.12 -4.54
CA ASP A 243 6.97 -12.91 -5.36
C ASP A 243 5.57 -12.92 -4.70
N LEU A 244 4.57 -12.39 -5.41
CA LEU A 244 3.18 -12.32 -4.94
C LEU A 244 2.30 -13.42 -5.58
N GLY A 245 2.89 -14.30 -6.40
CA GLY A 245 2.21 -15.40 -7.07
C GLY A 245 1.56 -14.99 -8.39
N THR A 246 0.30 -15.43 -8.55
CA THR A 246 -0.48 -15.31 -9.79
C THR A 246 -1.80 -14.60 -9.50
N LEU A 247 -2.11 -13.57 -10.30
CA LEU A 247 -3.41 -12.93 -10.40
C LEU A 247 -4.22 -13.59 -11.52
N VAL A 248 -5.52 -13.71 -11.33
CA VAL A 248 -6.44 -14.21 -12.37
C VAL A 248 -7.37 -13.06 -12.76
N ALA A 249 -7.27 -12.63 -14.00
CA ALA A 249 -8.16 -11.66 -14.61
C ALA A 249 -9.32 -12.38 -15.29
N ASP A 250 -10.54 -11.89 -15.06
CA ASP A 250 -11.75 -12.41 -15.67
C ASP A 250 -11.91 -11.99 -17.15
N GLU A 251 -13.01 -12.40 -17.78
CA GLU A 251 -13.30 -12.06 -19.18
C GLU A 251 -13.46 -10.55 -19.43
N LYS A 252 -13.72 -9.76 -18.38
CA LYS A 252 -13.80 -8.30 -18.45
C LYS A 252 -12.44 -7.63 -18.22
N GLY A 253 -11.41 -8.41 -17.93
CA GLY A 253 -10.08 -7.89 -17.58
C GLY A 253 -10.00 -7.34 -16.16
N GLU A 254 -10.92 -7.74 -15.27
CA GLU A 254 -10.90 -7.38 -13.86
C GLU A 254 -10.18 -8.46 -13.04
N ALA A 255 -9.32 -8.06 -12.12
CA ALA A 255 -8.64 -8.97 -11.19
C ALA A 255 -8.69 -8.43 -9.76
N PHE A 256 -9.05 -9.29 -8.82
CA PHE A 256 -9.13 -8.96 -7.40
C PHE A 256 -8.24 -9.91 -6.60
N PHE A 257 -7.47 -9.37 -5.67
CA PHE A 257 -6.67 -10.14 -4.74
C PHE A 257 -6.82 -9.60 -3.33
N SER A 258 -6.91 -10.50 -2.36
CA SER A 258 -6.88 -10.17 -0.94
C SER A 258 -6.18 -11.29 -0.21
N GLY A 259 -5.07 -10.98 0.46
CA GLY A 259 -4.27 -11.98 1.16
C GLY A 259 -3.27 -11.37 2.12
N VAL A 260 -2.38 -12.22 2.61
CA VAL A 260 -1.28 -11.84 3.49
C VAL A 260 0.05 -12.33 2.94
N LYS A 261 1.11 -11.63 3.30
CA LYS A 261 2.48 -12.05 3.04
C LYS A 261 3.27 -12.02 4.34
N GLU A 262 3.82 -13.18 4.69
CA GLU A 262 4.71 -13.35 5.83
C GLU A 262 6.09 -12.73 5.54
N VAL A 263 6.77 -12.32 6.61
CA VAL A 263 8.12 -11.74 6.61
C VAL A 263 8.23 -10.44 5.77
N LEU A 264 7.09 -9.82 5.44
CA LEU A 264 7.03 -8.62 4.64
C LEU A 264 6.80 -7.39 5.52
N ARG A 265 7.73 -6.43 5.47
CA ARG A 265 7.63 -5.15 6.19
C ARG A 265 7.37 -4.01 5.20
N VAL A 266 6.23 -3.32 5.35
CA VAL A 266 5.79 -2.20 4.51
C VAL A 266 6.84 -1.10 4.42
N ALA A 267 7.52 -0.80 5.53
CA ALA A 267 8.60 0.20 5.56
C ALA A 267 9.74 -0.11 4.56
N ASP A 268 10.07 -1.39 4.36
CA ASP A 268 11.14 -1.83 3.46
C ASP A 268 10.74 -1.78 1.98
N LEU A 269 9.43 -1.60 1.71
CA LEU A 269 8.87 -1.59 0.36
C LEU A 269 8.70 -0.18 -0.21
N ILE A 270 8.75 0.84 0.64
CA ILE A 270 8.57 2.22 0.19
C ILE A 270 9.64 2.59 -0.84
N GLY A 271 9.20 3.10 -1.99
CA GLY A 271 10.09 3.48 -3.09
C GLY A 271 10.50 2.32 -4.00
N ARG A 272 10.03 1.09 -3.73
CA ARG A 272 10.10 -0.04 -4.67
C ARG A 272 8.91 0.00 -5.62
N SER A 273 8.78 -0.98 -6.51
CA SER A 273 7.63 -1.07 -7.42
C SER A 273 6.90 -2.40 -7.31
N ILE A 274 5.60 -2.38 -7.59
CA ILE A 274 4.85 -3.58 -7.96
C ILE A 274 4.81 -3.68 -9.47
N VAL A 275 5.03 -4.88 -10.00
CA VAL A 275 5.03 -5.19 -11.43
C VAL A 275 4.00 -6.27 -11.71
N VAL A 276 3.23 -6.09 -12.78
CA VAL A 276 2.31 -7.09 -13.32
C VAL A 276 2.84 -7.58 -14.66
N TYR A 277 2.91 -8.89 -14.83
CA TYR A 277 3.49 -9.59 -15.98
C TYR A 277 2.39 -10.03 -16.96
N GLY A 278 2.75 -10.24 -18.22
CA GLY A 278 1.77 -10.61 -19.25
C GLY A 278 1.29 -12.04 -19.10
N THR A 279 2.12 -12.90 -18.52
CA THR A 279 1.82 -14.30 -18.26
C THR A 279 2.16 -14.66 -16.81
N GLU A 280 1.81 -15.88 -16.39
CA GLU A 280 2.20 -16.44 -15.08
C GLU A 280 3.73 -16.59 -14.95
N ASP A 281 4.43 -16.80 -16.07
CA ASP A 281 5.89 -16.85 -16.10
C ASP A 281 6.47 -15.43 -16.06
N LYS A 282 7.06 -15.07 -14.93
CA LYS A 282 7.68 -13.75 -14.67
C LYS A 282 9.02 -13.57 -15.39
N SER A 283 9.23 -14.28 -16.50
CA SER A 283 10.43 -14.25 -17.32
C SER A 283 10.48 -13.03 -18.24
N ASP A 284 9.32 -12.47 -18.57
CA ASP A 284 9.20 -11.21 -19.31
C ASP A 284 9.53 -9.99 -18.42
N SER A 285 9.61 -8.81 -19.03
CA SER A 285 9.99 -7.58 -18.33
C SER A 285 8.87 -6.93 -17.51
N GLY A 286 7.66 -7.50 -17.51
CA GLY A 286 6.44 -6.89 -16.99
C GLY A 286 5.70 -6.06 -18.03
N VAL A 287 4.37 -6.04 -17.94
CA VAL A 287 3.45 -5.23 -18.77
C VAL A 287 3.28 -3.85 -18.19
N THR A 288 3.17 -3.74 -16.86
CA THR A 288 3.00 -2.47 -16.17
C THR A 288 3.62 -2.50 -14.79
N ALA A 289 3.98 -1.33 -14.28
CA ALA A 289 4.60 -1.17 -12.98
C ALA A 289 4.16 0.13 -12.30
N ALA A 290 4.07 0.10 -10.97
CA ALA A 290 3.74 1.26 -10.15
C ALA A 290 4.63 1.31 -8.91
N VAL A 291 5.07 2.53 -8.54
CA VAL A 291 5.88 2.74 -7.33
C VAL A 291 5.01 2.58 -6.08
N ILE A 292 5.54 1.88 -5.09
CA ILE A 292 4.96 1.75 -3.75
C ILE A 292 5.25 3.05 -2.99
N ALA A 293 4.21 3.87 -2.85
CA ALA A 293 4.25 5.11 -2.10
C ALA A 293 3.72 4.91 -0.68
N ARG A 294 4.10 5.82 0.23
CA ARG A 294 3.52 5.87 1.58
C ARG A 294 2.04 6.16 1.48
N SER A 295 1.25 5.47 2.29
CA SER A 295 -0.16 5.80 2.54
C SER A 295 -0.32 6.17 4.00
N ALA A 296 -1.31 6.99 4.31
CA ALA A 296 -1.61 7.36 5.68
C ALA A 296 -2.05 6.14 6.51
N GLY A 297 -1.57 6.09 7.75
CA GLY A 297 -2.14 5.27 8.81
C GLY A 297 -3.46 5.82 9.32
N VAL A 298 -4.12 5.05 10.19
CA VAL A 298 -5.35 5.50 10.85
C VAL A 298 -5.05 6.74 11.70
N GLY A 299 -5.83 7.79 11.53
CA GLY A 299 -5.69 9.05 12.25
C GLY A 299 -4.56 9.96 11.76
N GLU A 300 -3.86 9.61 10.67
CA GLU A 300 -2.79 10.44 10.11
C GLU A 300 -3.28 11.42 9.03
N ASN A 301 -4.50 11.26 8.51
CA ASN A 301 -5.01 12.05 7.39
C ASN A 301 -6.47 12.49 7.53
N TYR A 302 -6.66 13.74 7.96
CA TYR A 302 -7.97 14.41 8.03
C TYR A 302 -8.13 15.51 6.98
N LYS A 303 -7.34 15.49 5.91
CA LYS A 303 -7.44 16.50 4.86
C LYS A 303 -8.83 16.40 4.22
N LYS A 304 -9.64 17.45 4.32
CA LYS A 304 -10.99 17.49 3.73
C LYS A 304 -10.99 18.02 2.31
N ILE A 305 -10.06 18.92 1.99
CA ILE A 305 -10.01 19.66 0.73
C ILE A 305 -8.63 19.49 0.10
N CYS A 306 -8.59 19.17 -1.18
CA CYS A 306 -7.37 19.25 -1.97
C CYS A 306 -7.06 20.72 -2.30
N ALA A 307 -5.88 21.20 -1.88
CA ALA A 307 -5.48 22.59 -2.13
C ALA A 307 -5.18 22.91 -3.61
N CYS A 308 -4.99 21.88 -4.45
CA CYS A 308 -4.66 22.07 -5.86
C CYS A 308 -5.88 22.55 -6.68
N ASP A 309 -7.05 22.00 -6.40
CA ASP A 309 -8.28 22.17 -7.20
C ASP A 309 -9.53 22.47 -6.35
N GLY A 310 -9.41 22.45 -5.02
CA GLY A 310 -10.54 22.66 -4.11
C GLY A 310 -11.46 21.45 -3.94
N THR A 311 -11.12 20.30 -4.54
CA THR A 311 -11.97 19.09 -4.49
C THR A 311 -12.07 18.57 -3.07
N ILE A 312 -13.29 18.30 -2.62
CA ILE A 312 -13.55 17.66 -1.34
C ILE A 312 -13.18 16.16 -1.46
N ILE A 313 -12.36 15.64 -0.54
CA ILE A 313 -11.71 14.33 -0.71
C ILE A 313 -12.73 13.19 -0.91
N TRP A 314 -13.83 13.17 -0.17
CA TRP A 314 -14.87 12.14 -0.35
C TRP A 314 -15.78 12.40 -1.54
N GLU A 315 -15.69 13.56 -2.19
CA GLU A 315 -16.37 13.81 -3.47
C GLU A 315 -15.59 13.30 -4.66
N SER A 316 -14.26 13.14 -4.53
CA SER A 316 -13.40 12.62 -5.57
C SER A 316 -13.70 11.14 -5.89
N SER A 317 -13.87 10.87 -7.17
CA SER A 317 -14.11 9.57 -7.77
C SER A 317 -12.94 9.18 -8.67
N SER A 318 -12.86 7.90 -9.05
CA SER A 318 -11.88 7.39 -10.02
C SER A 318 -11.89 8.17 -11.34
N ASN A 319 -13.05 8.73 -11.70
CA ASN A 319 -13.24 9.49 -12.94
C ASN A 319 -12.57 10.88 -12.90
N ASP A 320 -12.33 11.42 -11.71
CA ASP A 320 -11.73 12.76 -11.55
C ASP A 320 -10.20 12.74 -11.78
N PHE A 321 -9.60 11.54 -11.81
CA PHE A 321 -8.17 11.33 -12.01
C PHE A 321 -7.81 10.83 -13.42
N VAL A 322 -8.79 10.69 -14.32
CA VAL A 322 -8.51 10.37 -15.72
C VAL A 322 -7.82 11.58 -16.34
N ALA A 323 -6.57 11.39 -16.79
CA ALA A 323 -5.88 12.41 -17.55
C ALA A 323 -6.78 12.83 -18.71
N SER A 324 -7.20 14.10 -18.75
CA SER A 324 -7.80 14.65 -19.97
C SER A 324 -6.85 14.29 -21.11
N LYS A 325 -7.33 13.50 -22.06
CA LYS A 325 -6.65 13.34 -23.34
C LYS A 325 -6.63 14.73 -23.97
N VAL A 326 -5.54 15.46 -23.76
CA VAL A 326 -5.19 16.68 -24.47
C VAL A 326 -4.51 16.27 -25.76
#